data_AF-A0A9Q0DYX2-F1
#
_entry.id   AF-A0A9Q0DYX2-F1
#
_cell.length_a   1.000
_cell.length_b   1.000
_cell.length_c   1.000
_cell.angle_alpha   90.00
_cell.angle_beta   90.00
_cell.angle_gamma   90.00
#
_symmetry.space_group_name_H-M   'P 1'
#
loop_
_entity.id
_entity.type
_entity.pdbx_description
1 polymer ?
#
loop_
_entity_poly.entity_id
_entity_poly.type
_entity_poly.pdbx_seq_one_letter_code
_entity_poly.pdbx_strand_id
1 'polypeptide(L)'
;MVGAFVWGCLADRIGRRQTLLISLSINSVAAFFSSFVQGYGSFLFCRLASGVGIGGSIPIVFSYYSEFLAQEKRGEHLSWLCMFWMIGGWSFQMGSAYQFHSWRVFVLVAALPSVAAICALTTMPESPRFYLENGKHDEAWMILKQVHDTNMRAKGYPERVFSVTTIKTVKQMDELVDMGDSIAWHQKWRMRLAALFKQIRGNFLAMFSPEYRRTTYMMMAVWFSMSFSYYGLTVWFPDMIKYLQKQEYASRTKTFSKERVEHVTFNFTLENQVHRQGQYFNDKFMNLKMKSMVFEDSLFEECYFEDITSSNTFFKNCTFIATLFYNTDLFKYRMINSLLVNSTFLHNKEGCLLSDVSDDNNAYMVYFVSFLGTLAVLPGNIVSALLMDKIGRLRMLAGSSVISCVSCFFLFFGNSESAMIALLCLFGGISIASWNALDVLTLAAVLGISIFTSFVGITKAVPILFASGALAAGSFLALKLPETRGQVLQ
;
A
#
# COMPACT_ATOMS: atom_id res chain seq x y z
N MET A 1 -4.04 -3.62 12.79
CA MET A 1 -4.52 -2.88 13.99
C MET A 1 -4.44 -3.71 15.26
N VAL A 2 -5.17 -4.83 15.35
CA VAL A 2 -5.10 -5.72 16.54
C VAL A 2 -3.67 -6.14 16.87
N GLY A 3 -2.88 -6.50 15.85
CA GLY A 3 -1.46 -6.81 16.01
C GLY A 3 -0.66 -5.69 16.66
N ALA A 4 -0.78 -4.44 16.20
CA ALA A 4 -0.05 -3.30 16.75
C ALA A 4 -0.25 -3.14 18.27
N PHE A 5 -1.50 -3.30 18.70
CA PHE A 5 -1.88 -3.18 20.10
C PHE A 5 -1.33 -4.33 20.96
N VAL A 6 -1.48 -5.57 20.49
CA VAL A 6 -1.00 -6.76 21.21
C VAL A 6 0.52 -6.78 21.28
N TRP A 7 1.19 -6.58 20.15
CA TRP A 7 2.65 -6.66 20.05
C TRP A 7 3.34 -5.47 20.73
N GLY A 8 2.78 -4.26 20.66
CA GLY A 8 3.34 -3.10 21.36
C GLY A 8 3.46 -3.34 22.87
N CYS A 9 2.38 -3.84 23.49
CA CYS A 9 2.40 -4.16 24.92
C CYS A 9 3.25 -5.39 25.25
N LEU A 10 3.37 -6.34 24.34
CA LEU A 10 4.26 -7.49 24.51
C LEU A 10 5.73 -7.08 24.46
N ALA A 11 6.08 -6.09 23.63
CA ALA A 11 7.42 -5.54 23.51
C ALA A 11 7.89 -4.86 24.81
N ASP A 12 6.98 -4.21 25.53
CA ASP A 12 7.26 -3.61 26.85
C ASP A 12 7.55 -4.68 27.92
N ARG A 13 6.96 -5.89 27.80
CA ARG A 13 7.07 -6.98 28.79
C ARG A 13 8.23 -7.93 28.52
N ILE A 14 8.30 -8.45 27.29
CA ILE A 14 9.22 -9.54 26.91
C ILE A 14 10.53 -8.98 26.35
N GLY A 15 10.52 -7.74 25.83
CA GLY A 15 11.64 -7.13 25.14
C GLY A 15 11.31 -6.85 23.68
N ARG A 16 12.00 -5.87 23.10
CA ARG A 16 11.74 -5.39 21.74
C ARG A 16 12.20 -6.41 20.71
N ARG A 17 13.44 -6.92 20.82
CA ARG A 17 14.02 -7.92 19.90
C ARG A 17 13.24 -9.23 19.94
N GLN A 18 12.94 -9.75 21.13
CA GLN A 18 12.20 -11.01 21.25
C GLN A 18 10.80 -10.90 20.62
N THR A 19 10.14 -9.77 20.80
CA THR A 19 8.81 -9.53 20.21
C THR A 19 8.88 -9.38 18.68
N LEU A 20 9.94 -8.76 18.15
CA LEU A 20 10.19 -8.71 16.71
C LEU A 20 10.41 -10.10 16.12
N LEU A 21 11.21 -10.96 16.77
CA LEU A 21 11.44 -12.33 16.32
C LEU A 21 10.14 -13.14 16.25
N ILE A 22 9.30 -13.06 17.28
CA ILE A 22 8.02 -13.79 17.32
C ILE A 22 7.07 -13.27 16.23
N SER A 23 6.90 -11.95 16.11
CA SER A 23 5.98 -11.35 15.15
C SER A 23 6.38 -11.61 13.68
N LEU A 24 7.68 -11.52 13.37
CA LEU A 24 8.21 -11.86 12.05
C LEU A 24 8.10 -13.35 11.74
N SER A 25 8.31 -14.22 12.74
CA SER A 25 8.15 -15.67 12.57
C SER A 25 6.71 -16.04 12.24
N ILE A 26 5.74 -15.46 12.95
CA ILE A 26 4.31 -15.64 12.65
C ILE A 26 3.99 -15.15 11.23
N ASN A 27 4.51 -13.98 10.84
CA ASN A 27 4.32 -13.48 9.48
C ASN A 27 4.89 -14.44 8.42
N SER A 28 6.14 -14.87 8.61
CA SER A 28 6.84 -15.74 7.66
C SER A 28 6.13 -17.08 7.47
N VAL A 29 5.77 -17.75 8.57
CA VAL A 29 5.08 -19.04 8.57
C VAL A 29 3.68 -18.91 7.94
N ALA A 30 2.91 -17.91 8.34
CA ALA A 30 1.57 -17.69 7.80
C ALA A 30 1.59 -17.32 6.31
N ALA A 31 2.55 -16.50 5.87
CA ALA A 31 2.75 -16.16 4.47
C ALA A 31 3.13 -17.39 3.64
N PHE A 32 4.08 -18.19 4.11
CA PHE A 32 4.49 -19.44 3.46
C PHE A 32 3.31 -20.39 3.27
N PHE A 33 2.55 -20.68 4.33
CA PHE A 33 1.37 -21.54 4.24
C PHE A 33 0.28 -20.96 3.32
N SER A 34 0.09 -19.65 3.29
CA SER A 34 -0.92 -19.03 2.42
C SER A 34 -0.68 -19.28 0.93
N SER A 35 0.56 -19.59 0.52
CA SER A 35 0.88 -19.95 -0.88
C SER A 35 0.41 -21.36 -1.28
N PHE A 36 0.22 -22.28 -0.33
CA PHE A 36 -0.19 -23.68 -0.59
C PHE A 36 -1.68 -23.92 -0.42
N VAL A 37 -2.38 -23.02 0.28
CA VAL A 37 -3.80 -23.19 0.58
C VAL A 37 -4.67 -23.10 -0.67
N GLN A 38 -5.61 -24.03 -0.83
CA GLN A 38 -6.52 -24.10 -1.98
C GLN A 38 -7.93 -23.55 -1.68
N GLY A 39 -8.33 -23.49 -0.40
CA GLY A 39 -9.64 -22.96 0.01
C GLY A 39 -9.59 -21.47 0.36
N TYR A 40 -10.60 -20.72 -0.08
CA TYR A 40 -10.72 -19.27 0.19
C TYR A 40 -10.69 -18.93 1.68
N GLY A 41 -11.45 -19.68 2.51
CA GLY A 41 -11.52 -19.43 3.96
C GLY A 41 -10.18 -19.63 4.66
N SER A 42 -9.49 -20.73 4.35
CA SER A 42 -8.15 -21.01 4.89
C SER A 42 -7.11 -19.99 4.40
N PHE A 43 -7.24 -19.50 3.16
CA PHE A 43 -6.36 -18.47 2.63
C PHE A 43 -6.55 -17.14 3.37
N LEU A 44 -7.80 -16.75 3.60
CA LEU A 44 -8.15 -15.57 4.38
C LEU A 44 -7.61 -15.66 5.82
N PHE A 45 -7.75 -16.82 6.46
CA PHE A 45 -7.20 -17.04 7.80
C PHE A 45 -5.67 -16.87 7.85
N CYS A 46 -4.93 -17.46 6.90
CA CYS A 46 -3.48 -17.29 6.83
C CYS A 46 -3.09 -15.81 6.60
N ARG A 47 -3.84 -15.07 5.77
CA ARG A 47 -3.60 -13.64 5.55
C ARG A 47 -3.91 -12.80 6.78
N LEU A 48 -4.96 -13.12 7.53
CA LEU A 48 -5.25 -12.48 8.82
C LEU A 48 -4.11 -12.73 9.82
N ALA A 49 -3.63 -13.97 9.93
CA ALA A 49 -2.52 -14.33 10.81
C ALA A 49 -1.21 -13.58 10.43
N SER A 50 -0.88 -13.54 9.14
CA SER A 50 0.26 -12.75 8.62
C SER A 50 0.10 -11.25 8.94
N GLY A 51 -1.10 -10.70 8.74
CA GLY A 51 -1.41 -9.30 9.06
C GLY A 51 -1.30 -8.96 10.56
N VAL A 52 -1.59 -9.91 11.45
CA VAL A 52 -1.34 -9.75 12.89
C VAL A 52 0.15 -9.65 13.17
N GLY A 53 0.98 -10.46 12.52
CA GLY A 53 2.45 -10.39 12.65
C GLY A 53 3.01 -9.04 12.19
N ILE A 54 2.71 -8.63 10.94
CA ILE A 54 3.20 -7.37 10.36
C ILE A 54 2.69 -6.15 11.14
N GLY A 55 1.44 -6.20 11.61
CA GLY A 55 0.83 -5.06 12.30
C GLY A 55 1.58 -4.64 13.58
N GLY A 56 2.28 -5.56 14.23
CA GLY A 56 3.10 -5.27 15.41
C GLY A 56 4.55 -4.96 15.12
N SER A 57 5.12 -5.52 14.05
CA SER A 57 6.55 -5.38 13.78
C SER A 57 6.92 -3.93 13.47
N ILE A 58 6.08 -3.19 12.73
CA ILE A 58 6.36 -1.81 12.32
C ILE A 58 6.70 -0.89 13.52
N PRO A 59 5.80 -0.67 14.51
CA PRO A 59 6.10 0.23 15.62
C PRO A 59 7.27 -0.26 16.48
N ILE A 60 7.46 -1.58 16.61
CA ILE A 60 8.55 -2.13 17.42
C ILE A 60 9.90 -1.92 16.73
N VAL A 61 10.00 -2.03 15.40
CA VAL A 61 11.26 -1.75 14.69
C VAL A 61 11.65 -0.27 14.89
N PHE A 62 10.70 0.65 14.80
CA PHE A 62 10.96 2.07 15.08
C PHE A 62 11.44 2.29 16.51
N SER A 63 10.74 1.72 17.51
CA SER A 63 11.16 1.80 18.92
C SER A 63 12.55 1.22 19.14
N TYR A 64 12.77 -0.02 18.70
CA TYR A 64 14.03 -0.75 18.84
C TYR A 64 15.20 0.01 18.23
N TYR A 65 15.10 0.40 16.96
CA TYR A 65 16.17 1.12 16.27
C TYR A 65 16.46 2.47 16.93
N SER A 66 15.42 3.16 17.39
CA SER A 66 15.55 4.46 18.02
C SER A 66 16.21 4.46 19.40
N GLU A 67 16.25 3.31 20.08
CA GLU A 67 16.87 3.12 21.39
C GLU A 67 18.40 2.92 21.29
N PHE A 68 18.91 2.54 20.12
CA PHE A 68 20.35 2.47 19.84
C PHE A 68 20.93 3.79 19.28
N LEU A 69 20.07 4.72 18.87
CA LEU A 69 20.48 5.96 18.22
C LEU A 69 20.69 7.10 19.21
N ALA A 70 21.72 7.92 18.95
CA ALA A 70 21.91 9.18 19.65
C ALA A 70 20.75 10.14 19.36
N GLN A 71 20.31 10.89 20.38
CA GLN A 71 19.16 11.77 20.30
C GLN A 71 19.25 12.81 19.16
N GLU A 72 20.47 13.28 18.85
CA GLU A 72 20.73 14.31 17.84
C GLU A 72 20.48 13.85 16.40
N LYS A 73 20.83 12.59 16.06
CA LYS A 73 20.72 12.03 14.70
C LYS A 73 19.57 11.04 14.55
N ARG A 74 18.74 10.91 15.58
CA ARG A 74 17.64 9.95 15.61
C ARG A 74 16.63 10.22 14.50
N GLY A 75 16.36 11.48 14.17
CA GLY A 75 15.39 11.85 13.13
C GLY A 75 15.85 11.43 11.74
N GLU A 76 17.09 11.78 11.39
CA GLU A 76 17.73 11.37 10.13
C GLU A 76 17.70 9.86 9.93
N HIS A 77 18.21 9.10 10.91
CA HIS A 77 18.31 7.64 10.78
C HIS A 77 16.94 6.93 10.73
N LEU A 78 15.94 7.40 11.49
CA LEU A 78 14.59 6.84 11.38
C LEU A 78 13.95 7.14 10.02
N SER A 79 14.24 8.29 9.42
CA SER A 79 13.76 8.62 8.07
C SER A 79 14.41 7.73 7.01
N TRP A 80 15.70 7.38 7.17
CA TRP A 80 16.36 6.38 6.32
C TRP A 80 15.74 5.00 6.45
N LEU A 81 15.30 4.60 7.64
CA LEU A 81 14.61 3.33 7.86
C LEU A 81 13.29 3.26 7.05
N CYS A 82 12.54 4.36 6.96
CA CYS A 82 11.30 4.43 6.18
C CYS A 82 11.51 4.13 4.69
N MET A 83 12.72 4.31 4.15
CA MET A 83 13.01 4.03 2.73
C MET A 83 12.81 2.57 2.33
N PHE A 84 13.03 1.64 3.26
CA PHE A 84 12.96 0.21 2.95
C PHE A 84 11.56 -0.27 2.57
N TRP A 85 10.49 0.37 3.07
CA TRP A 85 9.12 0.02 2.65
C TRP A 85 8.85 0.42 1.19
N MET A 86 9.51 1.48 0.70
CA MET A 86 9.36 1.96 -0.68
C MET A 86 10.08 1.04 -1.66
N ILE A 87 11.31 0.64 -1.33
CA ILE A 87 12.12 -0.29 -2.12
C ILE A 87 11.39 -1.63 -2.28
N GLY A 88 10.72 -2.08 -1.22
CA GLY A 88 9.83 -3.23 -1.27
C GLY A 88 8.75 -3.08 -2.34
N GLY A 89 7.99 -1.97 -2.31
CA GLY A 89 6.96 -1.69 -3.32
C GLY A 89 7.48 -1.68 -4.77
N TRP A 90 8.64 -1.08 -5.01
CA TRP A 90 9.22 -0.96 -6.35
C TRP A 90 9.63 -2.29 -6.97
N SER A 91 10.24 -3.15 -6.15
CA SER A 91 10.75 -4.46 -6.59
C SER A 91 9.63 -5.33 -7.16
N PHE A 92 8.40 -5.14 -6.71
CA PHE A 92 7.23 -5.88 -7.18
C PHE A 92 6.52 -5.21 -8.36
N GLN A 93 6.46 -3.88 -8.43
CA GLN A 93 5.85 -3.18 -9.56
C GLN A 93 6.66 -3.31 -10.87
N MET A 94 8.00 -3.42 -10.81
CA MET A 94 8.85 -3.73 -11.96
C MET A 94 8.76 -5.20 -12.43
N GLY A 95 8.15 -6.07 -11.62
CA GLY A 95 7.97 -7.49 -11.93
C GLY A 95 6.98 -7.78 -13.07
N SER A 96 6.30 -6.78 -13.64
CA SER A 96 5.36 -6.94 -14.76
C SER A 96 6.02 -7.46 -16.05
N ALA A 97 7.36 -7.35 -16.18
CA ALA A 97 8.12 -7.99 -17.25
C ALA A 97 8.32 -9.51 -17.04
N TYR A 98 8.28 -9.97 -15.78
CA TYR A 98 8.37 -11.37 -15.41
C TYR A 98 6.98 -11.88 -15.03
N GLN A 99 6.25 -12.37 -16.02
CA GLN A 99 4.94 -12.97 -15.80
C GLN A 99 5.07 -14.20 -14.87
N PHE A 100 4.89 -13.99 -13.58
CA PHE A 100 4.72 -15.11 -12.65
C PHE A 100 3.42 -15.80 -13.02
N HIS A 101 3.54 -17.00 -13.61
CA HIS A 101 2.42 -17.84 -14.05
C HIS A 101 1.46 -18.20 -12.90
N SER A 102 1.80 -17.89 -11.65
CA SER A 102 0.98 -18.14 -10.47
C SER A 102 1.24 -17.11 -9.36
N TRP A 103 0.17 -16.44 -8.90
CA TRP A 103 0.19 -15.52 -7.74
C TRP A 103 0.72 -16.15 -6.44
N ARG A 104 0.71 -17.49 -6.34
CA ARG A 104 1.26 -18.24 -5.19
C ARG A 104 2.77 -18.04 -5.04
N VAL A 105 3.51 -17.99 -6.16
CA VAL A 105 4.96 -17.77 -6.16
C VAL A 105 5.29 -16.38 -5.62
N PHE A 106 4.48 -15.38 -6.01
CA PHE A 106 4.62 -14.01 -5.50
C PHE A 106 4.53 -13.96 -3.97
N VAL A 107 3.55 -14.64 -3.38
CA VAL A 107 3.38 -14.69 -1.92
C VAL A 107 4.57 -15.35 -1.22
N LEU A 108 5.17 -16.36 -1.84
CA LEU A 108 6.34 -17.05 -1.30
C LEU A 108 7.60 -16.18 -1.37
N VAL A 109 7.84 -15.49 -2.49
CA VAL A 109 8.95 -14.55 -2.64
C VAL A 109 8.84 -13.40 -1.62
N ALA A 110 7.63 -12.89 -1.39
CA ALA A 110 7.39 -11.85 -0.39
C ALA A 110 7.69 -12.29 1.06
N ALA A 111 7.75 -13.61 1.34
CA ALA A 111 8.14 -14.12 2.65
C ALA A 111 9.67 -14.11 2.87
N LEU A 112 10.49 -14.12 1.82
CA LEU A 112 11.96 -14.23 1.93
C LEU A 112 12.61 -13.10 2.74
N PRO A 113 12.25 -11.81 2.57
CA PRO A 113 12.82 -10.73 3.38
C PRO A 113 12.52 -10.90 4.88
N SER A 114 11.36 -11.47 5.22
CA SER A 114 11.02 -11.73 6.63
C SER A 114 11.90 -12.81 7.24
N VAL A 115 12.23 -13.86 6.49
CA VAL A 115 13.17 -14.92 6.94
C VAL A 115 14.58 -14.37 7.11
N ALA A 116 15.04 -13.56 6.15
CA ALA A 116 16.34 -12.90 6.24
C ALA A 116 16.43 -11.96 7.46
N ALA A 117 15.36 -11.19 7.73
CA ALA A 117 15.28 -10.33 8.91
C ALA A 117 15.30 -11.11 10.24
N ILE A 118 14.63 -12.28 10.31
CA ILE A 118 14.69 -13.16 11.48
C ILE A 118 16.13 -13.60 11.72
N CYS A 119 16.83 -14.08 10.68
CA CYS A 119 18.23 -14.49 10.78
C CYS A 119 19.11 -13.34 11.28
N ALA A 120 18.98 -12.14 10.72
CA ALA A 120 19.76 -10.97 11.14
C ALA A 120 19.44 -10.51 12.58
N LEU A 121 18.19 -10.62 13.03
CA LEU A 121 17.80 -10.26 14.40
C LEU A 121 18.33 -11.23 15.46
N THR A 122 18.64 -12.48 15.09
CA THR A 122 19.27 -13.41 16.04
C THR A 122 20.66 -12.96 16.48
N THR A 123 21.42 -12.25 15.63
CA THR A 123 22.77 -11.76 15.95
C THR A 123 22.78 -10.42 16.69
N MET A 124 21.65 -9.71 16.73
CA MET A 124 21.56 -8.39 17.37
C MET A 124 21.29 -8.53 18.90
N PRO A 125 21.79 -7.61 19.73
CA PRO A 125 21.49 -7.58 21.17
C PRO A 125 20.07 -7.07 21.45
N GLU A 126 19.57 -7.25 22.68
CA GLU A 126 18.29 -6.63 23.11
C GLU A 126 18.49 -5.13 23.40
N SER A 127 17.41 -4.35 23.47
CA SER A 127 17.51 -2.91 23.72
C SER A 127 18.13 -2.57 25.09
N PRO A 128 19.12 -1.66 25.16
CA PRO A 128 19.69 -1.23 26.43
C PRO A 128 18.65 -0.51 27.31
N ARG A 129 17.69 0.19 26.70
CA ARG A 129 16.63 0.89 27.43
C ARG A 129 15.68 -0.09 28.11
N PHE A 130 15.34 -1.20 27.46
CA PHE A 130 14.50 -2.25 28.06
C PHE A 130 15.14 -2.83 29.33
N TYR A 131 16.45 -3.10 29.30
CA TYR A 131 17.14 -3.61 30.48
C TYR A 131 17.21 -2.60 31.63
N LEU A 132 17.41 -1.32 31.33
CA LEU A 132 17.35 -0.26 32.35
C LEU A 132 15.93 -0.13 32.95
N GLU A 133 14.88 -0.23 32.13
CA GLU A 133 13.49 -0.22 32.58
C GLU A 133 13.15 -1.43 33.46
N ASN A 134 13.75 -2.59 33.21
CA ASN A 134 13.58 -3.80 34.00
C ASN A 134 14.56 -3.92 35.19
N GLY A 135 15.32 -2.87 35.51
CA GLY A 135 16.27 -2.89 36.64
C GLY A 135 17.52 -3.75 36.43
N LYS A 136 17.77 -4.25 35.22
CA LYS A 136 18.93 -5.08 34.85
C LYS A 136 20.10 -4.22 34.38
N HIS A 137 20.72 -3.53 35.32
CA HIS A 137 21.73 -2.49 35.05
C HIS A 137 23.00 -3.07 34.39
N ASP A 138 23.45 -4.25 34.80
CA ASP A 138 24.67 -4.87 34.28
C ASP A 138 24.51 -5.30 32.80
N GLU A 139 23.36 -5.92 32.47
CA GLU A 139 23.02 -6.32 31.10
C GLU A 139 22.92 -5.09 30.17
N ALA A 140 22.28 -4.01 30.65
CA ALA A 140 22.22 -2.75 29.91
C ALA A 140 23.61 -2.15 29.67
N TRP A 141 24.46 -2.16 30.69
CA TRP A 141 25.82 -1.63 30.62
C TRP A 141 26.69 -2.41 29.61
N MET A 142 26.61 -3.74 29.62
CA MET A 142 27.35 -4.57 28.66
C MET A 142 26.99 -4.23 27.20
N ILE A 143 25.71 -4.00 26.92
CA ILE A 143 25.25 -3.66 25.57
C ILE A 143 25.67 -2.26 25.18
N LEU A 144 25.54 -1.28 26.09
CA LEU A 144 26.02 0.08 25.84
C LEU A 144 27.52 0.11 25.58
N LYS A 145 28.30 -0.68 26.34
CA LYS A 145 29.73 -0.86 26.12
C LYS A 145 30.00 -1.47 24.75
N GLN A 146 29.32 -2.56 24.39
CA GLN A 146 29.46 -3.20 23.07
C GLN A 146 29.18 -2.21 21.92
N VAL A 147 28.12 -1.39 22.04
CA VAL A 147 27.78 -0.35 21.06
C VAL A 147 28.86 0.74 21.02
N HIS A 148 29.37 1.16 22.19
CA HIS A 148 30.45 2.15 22.29
C HIS A 148 31.74 1.65 21.64
N ASP A 149 32.20 0.44 21.99
CA ASP A 149 33.42 -0.17 21.49
C ASP A 149 33.35 -0.37 19.97
N THR A 150 32.20 -0.81 19.45
CA THR A 150 31.96 -0.93 18.01
C THR A 150 32.05 0.43 17.31
N ASN A 151 31.44 1.48 17.89
CA ASN A 151 31.48 2.83 17.33
C ASN A 151 32.88 3.47 17.40
N MET A 152 33.65 3.20 18.47
CA MET A 152 35.02 3.69 18.62
C MET A 152 35.97 2.98 17.66
N ARG A 153 35.83 1.65 17.52
CA ARG A 153 36.59 0.84 16.55
C ARG A 153 36.35 1.29 15.12
N ALA A 154 35.11 1.62 14.76
CA ALA A 154 34.78 2.17 13.44
C ALA A 154 35.40 3.55 13.18
N LYS A 155 35.64 4.35 14.23
CA LYS A 155 36.28 5.68 14.13
C LYS A 155 37.80 5.67 14.29
N GLY A 156 38.40 4.52 14.62
CA GLY A 156 39.86 4.38 14.81
C GLY A 156 40.42 5.03 16.09
N TYR A 157 39.58 5.34 17.08
CA TYR A 157 40.04 5.87 18.38
C TYR A 157 40.22 4.72 19.39
N PRO A 158 41.21 4.80 20.31
CA PRO A 158 41.37 3.81 21.38
C PRO A 158 40.15 3.82 22.31
N GLU A 159 39.80 2.63 22.83
CA GLU A 159 38.69 2.40 23.76
C GLU A 159 38.76 3.39 24.93
N ARG A 160 37.84 4.37 24.97
CA ARG A 160 37.71 5.28 26.11
C ARG A 160 36.86 4.63 27.19
N VAL A 161 37.16 4.91 28.45
CA VAL A 161 36.37 4.42 29.59
C VAL A 161 34.95 4.97 29.49
N PHE A 162 33.98 4.07 29.33
CA PHE A 162 32.56 4.42 29.31
C PHE A 162 32.09 4.73 30.74
N SER A 163 32.04 6.02 31.10
CA SER A 163 31.52 6.47 32.40
C SER A 163 30.04 6.88 32.27
N VAL A 164 29.16 6.19 32.99
CA VAL A 164 27.74 6.55 33.09
C VAL A 164 27.58 7.51 34.27
N THR A 165 27.17 8.75 33.99
CA THR A 165 27.07 9.80 35.02
C THR A 165 25.73 9.80 35.77
N THR A 166 24.64 9.35 35.16
CA THR A 166 23.32 9.29 35.83
C THR A 166 22.37 8.35 35.10
N ILE A 167 21.77 7.39 35.82
CA ILE A 167 20.70 6.52 35.31
C ILE A 167 19.39 7.00 35.95
N LYS A 168 18.50 7.62 35.18
CA LYS A 168 17.11 7.85 35.61
C LYS A 168 16.38 6.51 35.55
N THR A 169 16.19 5.86 36.68
CA THR A 169 15.38 4.63 36.77
C THR A 169 13.90 5.00 36.74
N VAL A 170 13.16 4.45 35.77
CA VAL A 170 11.69 4.49 35.81
C VAL A 170 11.27 3.38 36.76
N LYS A 171 10.63 3.75 37.88
CA LYS A 171 10.08 2.81 38.86
C LYS A 171 9.10 1.85 38.18
N GLN A 172 9.28 0.55 38.32
CA GLN A 172 8.29 -0.46 37.94
C GLN A 172 7.58 -1.00 39.19
N MET A 173 6.24 -1.13 39.12
CA MET A 173 5.45 -1.93 40.05
C MET A 173 5.69 -3.40 39.73
N ASP A 174 6.61 -4.03 40.45
CA ASP A 174 6.71 -5.48 40.56
C ASP A 174 5.52 -6.02 41.35
N GLU A 175 4.38 -6.17 40.67
CA GLU A 175 3.27 -6.99 41.15
C GLU A 175 2.94 -8.06 40.10
N LEU A 176 3.82 -9.05 39.97
CA LEU A 176 3.33 -10.40 39.73
C LEU A 176 4.26 -11.41 40.40
N VAL A 177 4.13 -11.45 41.73
CA VAL A 177 4.11 -12.63 42.60
C VAL A 177 4.71 -13.88 41.95
N ASP A 178 5.81 -14.33 42.56
CA ASP A 178 6.37 -15.66 42.44
C ASP A 178 5.27 -16.71 42.68
N MET A 179 4.68 -17.19 41.59
CA MET A 179 3.56 -18.12 41.63
C MET A 179 4.13 -19.53 41.81
N GLY A 180 4.08 -20.01 43.04
CA GLY A 180 4.51 -21.35 43.42
C GLY A 180 4.01 -22.45 42.47
N ASP A 181 4.77 -23.53 42.40
CA ASP A 181 4.61 -24.61 41.41
C ASP A 181 3.27 -25.38 41.45
N SER A 182 2.39 -25.06 42.40
CA SER A 182 1.15 -25.76 42.71
C SER A 182 -0.07 -25.43 41.81
N ILE A 183 0.05 -24.50 40.87
CA ILE A 183 -1.09 -24.05 40.05
C ILE A 183 -1.12 -24.73 38.67
N ALA A 184 -2.29 -25.22 38.25
CA ALA A 184 -2.49 -25.86 36.95
C ALA A 184 -2.09 -24.95 35.78
N TRP A 185 -1.51 -25.53 34.72
CA TRP A 185 -0.96 -24.78 33.57
C TRP A 185 -1.97 -23.82 32.93
N HIS A 186 -3.22 -24.25 32.74
CA HIS A 186 -4.28 -23.39 32.19
C HIS A 186 -4.61 -22.18 33.09
N GLN A 187 -4.56 -22.34 34.41
CA GLN A 187 -4.78 -21.24 35.35
C GLN A 187 -3.60 -20.26 35.37
N LYS A 188 -2.36 -20.76 35.31
CA LYS A 188 -1.16 -19.91 35.12
C LYS A 188 -1.26 -19.08 33.84
N TRP A 189 -1.68 -19.67 32.73
CA TRP A 189 -1.88 -18.97 31.46
C TRP A 189 -3.01 -17.94 31.52
N ARG A 190 -4.17 -18.27 32.08
CA ARG A 190 -5.28 -17.32 32.23
C ARG A 190 -4.89 -16.12 33.09
N MET A 191 -4.13 -16.34 34.18
CA MET A 191 -3.66 -15.25 35.03
C MET A 191 -2.61 -14.37 34.34
N ARG A 192 -1.67 -14.95 33.60
CA ARG A 192 -0.73 -14.18 32.78
C ARG A 192 -1.46 -13.36 31.72
N LEU A 193 -2.44 -13.94 31.03
CA LEU A 193 -3.25 -13.24 30.04
C LEU A 193 -4.06 -12.10 30.66
N ALA A 194 -4.65 -12.32 31.84
CA ALA A 194 -5.39 -11.31 32.58
C ALA A 194 -4.49 -10.16 33.07
N ALA A 195 -3.28 -10.47 33.55
CA ALA A 195 -2.28 -9.48 33.95
C ALA A 195 -1.81 -8.65 32.76
N LEU A 196 -1.53 -9.29 31.62
CA LEU A 196 -1.23 -8.60 30.36
C LEU A 196 -2.39 -7.68 29.96
N PHE A 197 -3.62 -8.17 29.98
CA PHE A 197 -4.79 -7.36 29.63
C PHE A 197 -5.00 -6.17 30.58
N LYS A 198 -4.76 -6.36 31.88
CA LYS A 198 -4.83 -5.28 32.88
C LYS A 198 -3.77 -4.20 32.61
N GLN A 199 -2.54 -4.60 32.29
CA GLN A 199 -1.47 -3.67 31.93
C GLN A 199 -1.76 -2.95 30.61
N ILE A 200 -2.20 -3.68 29.58
CA ILE A 200 -2.63 -3.13 28.29
C ILE A 200 -3.68 -2.03 28.50
N ARG A 201 -4.70 -2.33 29.31
CA ARG A 201 -5.75 -1.39 29.66
C ARG A 201 -5.19 -0.19 30.46
N GLY A 202 -4.27 -0.41 31.38
CA GLY A 202 -3.60 0.64 32.14
C GLY A 202 -2.82 1.61 31.26
N ASN A 203 -1.96 1.10 30.38
CA ASN A 203 -1.17 1.89 29.43
C ASN A 203 -2.08 2.68 28.47
N PHE A 204 -3.14 2.04 27.97
CA PHE A 204 -4.11 2.70 27.10
C PHE A 204 -4.83 3.85 27.82
N LEU A 205 -5.31 3.64 29.05
CA LEU A 205 -5.98 4.67 29.84
C LEU A 205 -5.03 5.81 30.24
N ALA A 206 -3.75 5.51 30.46
CA ALA A 206 -2.74 6.53 30.76
C ALA A 206 -2.57 7.54 29.61
N MET A 207 -2.77 7.14 28.35
CA MET A 207 -2.75 8.07 27.20
C MET A 207 -3.88 9.12 27.25
N PHE A 208 -4.96 8.83 27.98
CA PHE A 208 -6.11 9.72 28.18
C PHE A 208 -6.09 10.40 29.56
N SER A 209 -4.97 10.33 30.29
CA SER A 209 -4.79 11.06 31.54
C SER A 209 -4.94 12.58 31.29
N PRO A 210 -5.36 13.38 32.29
CA PRO A 210 -5.57 14.81 32.13
C PRO A 210 -4.31 15.57 31.64
N GLU A 211 -3.12 15.01 31.92
CA GLU A 211 -1.82 15.53 31.49
C GLU A 211 -1.59 15.35 29.98
N TYR A 212 -1.92 14.19 29.43
CA TYR A 212 -1.62 13.84 28.03
C TYR A 212 -2.82 13.95 27.08
N ARG A 213 -4.06 14.00 27.60
CA ARG A 213 -5.29 13.96 26.78
C ARG A 213 -5.31 14.98 25.64
N ARG A 214 -4.83 16.21 25.88
CA ARG A 214 -4.83 17.28 24.87
C ARG A 214 -3.90 16.92 23.72
N THR A 215 -2.69 16.47 24.04
CA THR A 215 -1.69 16.02 23.06
C THR A 215 -2.18 14.79 22.31
N THR A 216 -2.80 13.83 23.00
CA THR A 216 -3.37 12.62 22.40
C THR A 216 -4.46 12.96 21.38
N TYR A 217 -5.43 13.82 21.72
CA TYR A 217 -6.47 14.23 20.78
C TYR A 217 -5.92 15.03 19.60
N MET A 218 -4.95 15.92 19.83
CA MET A 218 -4.29 16.66 18.75
C MET A 218 -3.55 15.73 17.80
N MET A 219 -2.78 14.77 18.33
CA MET A 219 -2.08 13.77 17.53
C MET A 219 -3.04 12.88 16.75
N MET A 220 -4.14 12.42 17.36
CA MET A 220 -5.18 11.64 16.66
C MET A 220 -5.79 12.43 15.50
N ALA A 221 -6.07 13.72 15.69
CA ALA A 221 -6.62 14.57 14.64
C ALA A 221 -5.63 14.79 13.48
N VAL A 222 -4.35 15.00 13.79
CA VAL A 222 -3.27 15.11 12.77
C VAL A 222 -3.13 13.79 12.01
N TRP A 223 -3.08 12.66 12.71
CA TRP A 223 -2.94 11.32 12.12
C TRP A 223 -4.12 10.98 11.23
N PHE A 224 -5.34 11.29 11.69
CA PHE A 224 -6.56 11.13 10.91
C PHE A 224 -6.52 11.98 9.64
N SER A 225 -6.20 13.27 9.75
CA SER A 225 -6.09 14.19 8.61
C SER A 225 -5.09 13.70 7.56
N MET A 226 -3.90 13.29 8.00
CA MET A 226 -2.84 12.79 7.13
C MET A 226 -3.24 11.47 6.47
N SER A 227 -3.77 10.52 7.24
CA SER A 227 -4.23 9.22 6.72
C SER A 227 -5.36 9.38 5.71
N PHE A 228 -6.36 10.19 6.07
CA PHE A 228 -7.52 10.46 5.24
C PHE A 228 -7.10 11.03 3.88
N SER A 229 -6.20 12.01 3.89
CA SER A 229 -5.79 12.70 2.67
C SER A 229 -4.84 11.86 1.82
N TYR A 230 -3.82 11.24 2.43
CA TYR A 230 -2.84 10.44 1.72
C TYR A 230 -3.47 9.18 1.12
N TYR A 231 -4.02 8.29 1.97
CA TYR A 231 -4.59 7.03 1.49
C TYR A 231 -5.86 7.25 0.66
N GLY A 232 -6.67 8.26 0.99
CA GLY A 232 -7.84 8.63 0.21
C GLY A 232 -7.47 9.00 -1.23
N LEU A 233 -6.51 9.91 -1.40
CA LEU A 233 -6.05 10.30 -2.73
C LEU A 233 -5.37 9.13 -3.46
N THR A 234 -4.53 8.32 -2.79
CA THR A 234 -3.89 7.15 -3.41
C THR A 234 -4.91 6.18 -4.02
N VAL A 235 -6.07 5.99 -3.40
CA VAL A 235 -7.15 5.17 -3.96
C VAL A 235 -7.89 5.89 -5.10
N TRP A 236 -8.11 7.20 -4.97
CA TRP A 236 -8.82 7.99 -5.96
C TRP A 236 -8.05 8.20 -7.29
N PHE A 237 -6.72 8.27 -7.23
CA PHE A 237 -5.89 8.56 -8.41
C PHE A 237 -6.02 7.54 -9.55
N PRO A 238 -5.87 6.21 -9.32
CA PRO A 238 -6.05 5.21 -10.38
C PRO A 238 -7.45 5.26 -11.01
N ASP A 239 -8.48 5.42 -10.19
CA ASP A 239 -9.87 5.49 -10.67
C ASP A 239 -10.10 6.75 -11.51
N MET A 240 -9.53 7.89 -11.12
CA MET A 240 -9.62 9.14 -11.87
C MET A 240 -8.88 9.07 -13.21
N ILE A 241 -7.71 8.44 -13.24
CA ILE A 241 -6.95 8.23 -14.48
C ILE A 241 -7.71 7.29 -15.41
N LYS A 242 -8.24 6.18 -14.89
CA LYS A 242 -9.09 5.26 -15.66
C LYS A 242 -10.32 5.98 -16.23
N TYR A 243 -10.93 6.87 -15.46
CA TYR A 243 -12.04 7.69 -15.91
C TYR A 243 -11.64 8.63 -17.07
N LEU A 244 -10.52 9.35 -16.93
CA LEU A 244 -10.01 10.25 -17.98
C LEU A 244 -9.64 9.49 -19.26
N GLN A 245 -8.95 8.36 -19.12
CA GLN A 245 -8.60 7.48 -20.24
C GLN A 245 -9.86 6.97 -20.94
N LYS A 246 -10.90 6.59 -20.18
CA LYS A 246 -12.19 6.17 -20.77
C LYS A 246 -12.86 7.31 -21.54
N GLN A 247 -12.81 8.55 -21.05
CA GLN A 247 -13.34 9.70 -21.77
C GLN A 247 -12.56 10.00 -23.05
N GLU A 248 -11.23 9.97 -23.00
CA GLU A 248 -10.38 10.18 -24.18
C GLU A 248 -10.53 9.04 -25.20
N TYR A 249 -10.68 7.82 -24.71
CA TYR A 249 -10.97 6.65 -25.54
C TYR A 249 -12.30 6.82 -26.28
N ALA A 250 -13.35 7.23 -25.57
CA ALA A 250 -14.67 7.48 -26.13
C ALA A 250 -14.69 8.67 -27.12
N SER A 251 -13.87 9.71 -26.89
CA SER A 251 -13.80 10.85 -27.81
C SER A 251 -13.07 10.51 -29.12
N ARG A 252 -12.17 9.51 -29.09
CA ARG A 252 -11.49 8.98 -30.28
C ARG A 252 -12.30 7.91 -31.02
N THR A 253 -13.44 7.48 -30.48
CA THR A 253 -14.28 6.45 -31.11
C THR A 253 -14.84 6.96 -32.43
N LYS A 254 -14.52 6.25 -33.53
CA LYS A 254 -15.06 6.58 -34.84
C LYS A 254 -16.44 5.96 -34.96
N THR A 255 -17.45 6.78 -35.23
CA THR A 255 -18.81 6.30 -35.46
C THR A 255 -19.11 6.37 -36.94
N PHE A 256 -19.53 5.24 -37.48
CA PHE A 256 -19.96 5.10 -38.85
C PHE A 256 -21.44 4.76 -38.87
N SER A 257 -22.21 5.35 -39.78
CA SER A 257 -23.67 5.19 -39.80
C SER A 257 -24.18 5.07 -41.22
N LYS A 258 -25.05 4.07 -41.45
CA LYS A 258 -25.66 3.78 -42.76
C LYS A 258 -24.63 3.56 -43.86
N GLU A 259 -23.50 2.94 -43.51
CA GLU A 259 -22.50 2.57 -44.48
C GLU A 259 -22.97 1.37 -45.30
N ARG A 260 -22.67 1.40 -46.59
CA ARG A 260 -22.84 0.26 -47.47
C ARG A 260 -21.47 -0.09 -48.02
N VAL A 261 -20.97 -1.25 -47.62
CA VAL A 261 -19.67 -1.79 -48.01
C VAL A 261 -19.93 -3.04 -48.82
N GLU A 262 -19.33 -3.13 -49.99
CA GLU A 262 -19.52 -4.25 -50.90
C GLU A 262 -18.19 -4.68 -51.50
N HIS A 263 -17.94 -5.98 -51.55
CA HIS A 263 -16.77 -6.58 -52.21
C HIS A 263 -15.41 -6.12 -51.64
N VAL A 264 -15.35 -5.74 -50.36
CA VAL A 264 -14.13 -5.28 -49.71
C VAL A 264 -13.47 -6.39 -48.91
N THR A 265 -12.15 -6.48 -49.00
CA THR A 265 -11.34 -7.34 -48.13
C THR A 265 -10.64 -6.51 -47.06
N PHE A 266 -11.07 -6.69 -45.81
CA PHE A 266 -10.42 -6.13 -44.63
C PHE A 266 -9.28 -7.06 -44.21
N ASN A 267 -8.04 -6.53 -44.23
CA ASN A 267 -6.82 -7.24 -43.83
C ASN A 267 -5.97 -6.47 -42.81
N PHE A 268 -6.56 -5.46 -42.17
CA PHE A 268 -5.90 -4.59 -41.21
C PHE A 268 -6.68 -4.56 -39.89
N THR A 269 -5.96 -4.25 -38.81
CA THR A 269 -6.53 -4.17 -37.46
C THR A 269 -7.55 -3.03 -37.37
N LEU A 270 -8.76 -3.36 -36.92
CA LEU A 270 -9.84 -2.42 -36.70
C LEU A 270 -9.98 -2.17 -35.20
N GLU A 271 -9.88 -0.92 -34.78
CA GLU A 271 -9.89 -0.54 -33.35
C GLU A 271 -10.77 0.69 -33.09
N ASN A 272 -11.54 0.65 -32.00
CA ASN A 272 -12.33 1.77 -31.47
C ASN A 272 -13.35 2.34 -32.46
N GLN A 273 -14.19 1.48 -33.03
CA GLN A 273 -15.18 1.84 -34.07
C GLN A 273 -16.57 1.37 -33.68
N VAL A 274 -17.58 2.19 -33.95
CA VAL A 274 -18.99 1.87 -33.78
C VAL A 274 -19.68 2.01 -35.13
N HIS A 275 -20.19 0.91 -35.68
CA HIS A 275 -20.91 0.91 -36.94
C HIS A 275 -22.41 0.73 -36.66
N ARG A 276 -23.23 1.66 -37.13
CA ARG A 276 -24.69 1.65 -36.94
C ARG A 276 -25.40 1.53 -38.27
N GLN A 277 -26.37 0.62 -38.36
CA GLN A 277 -27.20 0.45 -39.56
C GLN A 277 -26.36 0.17 -40.81
N GLY A 278 -25.24 -0.53 -40.65
CA GLY A 278 -24.33 -0.86 -41.75
C GLY A 278 -24.87 -2.02 -42.60
N GLN A 279 -24.58 -2.00 -43.90
CA GLN A 279 -24.86 -3.09 -44.83
C GLN A 279 -23.55 -3.57 -45.43
N TYR A 280 -23.19 -4.82 -45.17
CA TYR A 280 -21.97 -5.47 -45.65
C TYR A 280 -22.38 -6.60 -46.58
N PHE A 281 -21.97 -6.51 -47.84
CA PHE A 281 -22.34 -7.49 -48.87
C PHE A 281 -21.10 -8.06 -49.55
N ASN A 282 -20.93 -9.39 -49.46
CA ASN A 282 -19.80 -10.10 -50.08
C ASN A 282 -18.43 -9.54 -49.64
N ASP A 283 -18.32 -9.17 -48.36
CA ASP A 283 -17.10 -8.65 -47.75
C ASP A 283 -16.29 -9.76 -47.06
N LYS A 284 -14.96 -9.64 -47.07
CA LYS A 284 -14.03 -10.60 -46.45
C LYS A 284 -13.22 -9.96 -45.33
N PHE A 285 -13.33 -10.48 -44.12
CA PHE A 285 -12.57 -10.07 -42.95
C PHE A 285 -11.53 -11.15 -42.67
N MET A 286 -10.27 -10.94 -43.09
CA MET A 286 -9.24 -11.98 -43.02
C MET A 286 -7.98 -11.49 -42.30
N ASN A 287 -7.40 -12.33 -41.44
CA ASN A 287 -6.12 -12.06 -40.76
C ASN A 287 -6.08 -10.73 -39.99
N LEU A 288 -7.17 -10.36 -39.34
CA LEU A 288 -7.27 -9.08 -38.63
C LEU A 288 -7.60 -9.24 -37.15
N LYS A 289 -7.28 -8.18 -36.39
CA LYS A 289 -7.67 -8.04 -34.99
C LYS A 289 -8.77 -7.00 -34.87
N MET A 290 -9.86 -7.35 -34.20
CA MET A 290 -10.96 -6.43 -33.88
C MET A 290 -10.88 -6.03 -32.42
N LYS A 291 -10.59 -4.76 -32.10
CA LYS A 291 -10.51 -4.28 -30.71
C LYS A 291 -11.56 -3.22 -30.41
N SER A 292 -12.40 -3.47 -29.43
CA SER A 292 -13.45 -2.55 -28.97
C SER A 292 -14.32 -2.05 -30.14
N MET A 293 -14.82 -2.99 -30.93
CA MET A 293 -15.73 -2.69 -32.03
C MET A 293 -17.16 -3.02 -31.66
N VAL A 294 -18.11 -2.16 -32.04
CA VAL A 294 -19.52 -2.43 -31.84
C VAL A 294 -20.26 -2.27 -33.15
N PHE A 295 -20.94 -3.31 -33.60
CA PHE A 295 -21.90 -3.23 -34.70
C PHE A 295 -23.31 -3.23 -34.13
N GLU A 296 -24.14 -2.25 -34.49
CA GLU A 296 -25.51 -2.09 -34.02
C GLU A 296 -26.48 -2.02 -35.21
N ASP A 297 -27.51 -2.87 -35.22
CA ASP A 297 -28.54 -2.92 -36.26
C ASP A 297 -28.00 -3.09 -37.70
N SER A 298 -26.88 -3.80 -37.84
CA SER A 298 -26.19 -4.00 -39.12
C SER A 298 -26.52 -5.35 -39.79
N LEU A 299 -26.52 -5.38 -41.11
CA LEU A 299 -26.73 -6.56 -41.96
C LEU A 299 -25.40 -7.01 -42.57
N PHE A 300 -25.10 -8.30 -42.45
CA PHE A 300 -23.98 -8.98 -43.09
C PHE A 300 -24.53 -10.07 -44.00
N GLU A 301 -24.32 -9.96 -45.30
CA GLU A 301 -24.83 -10.88 -46.31
C GLU A 301 -23.67 -11.39 -47.17
N GLU A 302 -23.55 -12.72 -47.27
CA GLU A 302 -22.45 -13.39 -48.01
C GLU A 302 -21.04 -13.02 -47.51
N CYS A 303 -20.91 -12.58 -46.26
CA CYS A 303 -19.62 -12.21 -45.68
C CYS A 303 -18.78 -13.42 -45.25
N TYR A 304 -17.46 -13.23 -45.22
CA TYR A 304 -16.49 -14.25 -44.80
C TYR A 304 -15.58 -13.72 -43.68
N PHE A 305 -15.51 -14.42 -42.55
CA PHE A 305 -14.70 -14.07 -41.39
C PHE A 305 -13.64 -15.16 -41.15
N GLU A 306 -12.37 -14.85 -41.38
CA GLU A 306 -11.25 -15.81 -41.29
C GLU A 306 -10.11 -15.30 -40.39
N ASP A 307 -9.63 -16.19 -39.51
CA ASP A 307 -8.46 -15.95 -38.64
C ASP A 307 -8.58 -14.72 -37.72
N ILE A 308 -9.80 -14.41 -37.29
CA ILE A 308 -10.07 -13.21 -36.49
C ILE A 308 -9.73 -13.45 -35.02
N THR A 309 -9.18 -12.42 -34.40
CA THR A 309 -9.01 -12.33 -32.94
C THR A 309 -9.66 -11.05 -32.45
N SER A 310 -10.55 -11.15 -31.47
CA SER A 310 -11.42 -10.06 -31.05
C SER A 310 -11.33 -9.78 -29.55
N SER A 311 -11.19 -8.51 -29.18
CA SER A 311 -11.16 -8.04 -27.78
C SER A 311 -12.24 -6.99 -27.57
N ASN A 312 -13.12 -7.15 -26.58
CA ASN A 312 -14.20 -6.21 -26.28
C ASN A 312 -15.09 -5.85 -27.50
N THR A 313 -15.29 -6.80 -28.42
CA THR A 313 -16.04 -6.61 -29.67
C THR A 313 -17.40 -7.28 -29.61
N PHE A 314 -18.45 -6.55 -30.00
CA PHE A 314 -19.85 -6.99 -29.90
C PHE A 314 -20.65 -6.69 -31.17
N PHE A 315 -21.56 -7.60 -31.50
CA PHE A 315 -22.57 -7.44 -32.53
C PHE A 315 -23.94 -7.41 -31.85
N LYS A 316 -24.70 -6.33 -32.01
CA LYS A 316 -25.98 -6.10 -31.33
C LYS A 316 -27.07 -5.91 -32.37
N ASN A 317 -28.14 -6.69 -32.27
CA ASN A 317 -29.26 -6.67 -33.23
C ASN A 317 -28.80 -6.83 -34.69
N CYS A 318 -27.69 -7.53 -34.93
CA CYS A 318 -27.19 -7.73 -36.28
C CYS A 318 -27.88 -8.93 -36.94
N THR A 319 -27.99 -8.90 -38.27
CA THR A 319 -28.46 -10.06 -39.05
C THR A 319 -27.33 -10.56 -39.92
N PHE A 320 -27.01 -11.85 -39.80
CA PHE A 320 -26.03 -12.54 -40.63
C PHE A 320 -26.75 -13.50 -41.56
N ILE A 321 -26.55 -13.35 -42.87
CA ILE A 321 -27.14 -14.17 -43.91
C ILE A 321 -26.01 -14.80 -44.72
N ALA A 322 -26.02 -16.14 -44.86
CA ALA A 322 -25.04 -16.89 -45.65
C ALA A 322 -23.58 -16.54 -45.29
N THR A 323 -23.30 -16.26 -44.00
CA THR A 323 -21.99 -15.83 -43.52
C THR A 323 -21.18 -17.01 -43.00
N LEU A 324 -19.90 -17.09 -43.35
CA LEU A 324 -19.00 -18.14 -42.85
C LEU A 324 -17.97 -17.56 -41.86
N PHE A 325 -17.89 -18.18 -40.68
CA PHE A 325 -16.89 -17.91 -39.65
C PHE A 325 -15.89 -19.07 -39.59
N TYR A 326 -14.64 -18.84 -39.97
CA TYR A 326 -13.57 -19.84 -40.00
C TYR A 326 -12.41 -19.40 -39.10
N ASN A 327 -12.02 -20.25 -38.14
CA ASN A 327 -10.90 -19.97 -37.21
C ASN A 327 -11.01 -18.63 -36.47
N THR A 328 -12.19 -18.35 -35.92
CA THR A 328 -12.48 -17.11 -35.18
C THR A 328 -12.75 -17.37 -33.70
N ASP A 329 -12.62 -16.32 -32.88
CA ASP A 329 -13.02 -16.28 -31.47
C ASP A 329 -14.37 -15.57 -31.25
N LEU A 330 -15.16 -15.41 -32.31
CA LEU A 330 -16.47 -14.76 -32.32
C LEU A 330 -17.58 -15.74 -31.93
N PHE A 331 -17.64 -16.07 -30.64
CA PHE A 331 -18.67 -16.97 -30.11
C PHE A 331 -20.04 -16.30 -29.97
N LYS A 332 -21.09 -17.11 -29.83
CA LYS A 332 -22.49 -16.68 -29.67
C LYS A 332 -22.72 -15.61 -28.61
N TYR A 333 -21.96 -15.61 -27.49
CA TYR A 333 -22.14 -14.62 -26.43
C TYR A 333 -21.76 -13.18 -26.86
N ARG A 334 -20.97 -13.01 -27.93
CA ARG A 334 -20.63 -11.70 -28.51
C ARG A 334 -21.69 -11.20 -29.50
N MET A 335 -22.64 -12.05 -29.87
CA MET A 335 -23.74 -11.76 -30.78
C MET A 335 -25.02 -11.58 -29.96
N ILE A 336 -25.26 -10.36 -29.49
CA ILE A 336 -26.38 -10.00 -28.62
C ILE A 336 -27.61 -9.72 -29.49
N ASN A 337 -28.70 -10.45 -29.28
CA ASN A 337 -29.96 -10.31 -30.03
C ASN A 337 -29.79 -10.37 -31.55
N SER A 338 -28.78 -11.09 -32.05
CA SER A 338 -28.45 -11.14 -33.47
C SER A 338 -29.00 -12.43 -34.11
N LEU A 339 -29.46 -12.33 -35.36
CA LEU A 339 -30.02 -13.43 -36.13
C LEU A 339 -28.96 -14.02 -37.05
N LEU A 340 -28.87 -15.35 -37.08
CA LEU A 340 -27.98 -16.09 -37.99
C LEU A 340 -28.84 -16.96 -38.91
N VAL A 341 -28.82 -16.66 -40.20
CA VAL A 341 -29.60 -17.33 -41.24
C VAL A 341 -28.64 -17.98 -42.22
N ASN A 342 -28.63 -19.32 -42.26
CA ASN A 342 -27.73 -20.10 -43.13
C ASN A 342 -26.23 -19.78 -42.94
N SER A 343 -25.83 -19.38 -41.73
CA SER A 343 -24.44 -19.07 -41.37
C SER A 343 -23.78 -20.22 -40.62
N THR A 344 -22.49 -20.46 -40.88
CA THR A 344 -21.74 -21.60 -40.32
C THR A 344 -20.49 -21.16 -39.57
N PHE A 345 -20.12 -21.92 -38.54
CA PHE A 345 -18.89 -21.75 -37.76
C PHE A 345 -18.01 -23.00 -37.95
N LEU A 346 -16.78 -22.82 -38.42
CA LEU A 346 -15.82 -23.87 -38.71
C LEU A 346 -14.51 -23.60 -37.96
N HIS A 347 -13.95 -24.63 -37.33
CA HIS A 347 -12.65 -24.57 -36.62
C HIS A 347 -12.53 -23.42 -35.61
N ASN A 348 -13.48 -23.24 -34.69
CA ASN A 348 -13.40 -22.17 -33.68
C ASN A 348 -12.09 -22.24 -32.88
N LYS A 349 -11.51 -21.08 -32.56
CA LYS A 349 -10.33 -21.00 -31.69
C LYS A 349 -10.72 -21.43 -30.27
N GLU A 350 -10.50 -22.69 -29.93
CA GLU A 350 -10.70 -23.20 -28.58
C GLU A 350 -9.52 -22.78 -27.69
N GLY A 351 -9.78 -21.83 -26.80
CA GLY A 351 -8.83 -21.37 -25.81
C GLY A 351 -9.54 -20.49 -24.79
N CYS A 352 -9.20 -20.67 -23.52
CA CYS A 352 -9.58 -19.73 -22.47
C CYS A 352 -8.83 -18.43 -22.73
N LEU A 353 -9.40 -17.57 -23.57
CA LEU A 353 -9.03 -16.17 -23.64
C LEU A 353 -9.32 -15.63 -22.24
N LEU A 354 -8.27 -15.45 -21.44
CA LEU A 354 -8.26 -14.44 -20.39
C LEU A 354 -8.89 -13.20 -21.04
N SER A 355 -10.11 -12.94 -20.61
CA SER A 355 -10.91 -11.81 -21.01
C SER A 355 -10.05 -10.56 -20.95
N ASP A 356 -10.10 -9.79 -22.03
CA ASP A 356 -9.62 -8.40 -22.10
C ASP A 356 -8.10 -8.19 -22.15
N VAL A 357 -7.49 -8.55 -23.28
CA VAL A 357 -6.18 -7.98 -23.70
C VAL A 357 -6.24 -6.43 -23.79
N SER A 358 -7.44 -5.85 -23.91
CA SER A 358 -7.65 -4.41 -23.73
C SER A 358 -7.57 -3.94 -22.27
N ASP A 359 -7.90 -4.78 -21.29
CA ASP A 359 -7.66 -4.47 -19.87
C ASP A 359 -6.21 -4.68 -19.47
N ASP A 360 -5.40 -5.46 -20.20
CA ASP A 360 -3.95 -5.55 -19.92
C ASP A 360 -3.24 -4.20 -20.07
N ASN A 361 -3.59 -3.39 -21.09
CA ASN A 361 -3.06 -2.04 -21.23
C ASN A 361 -3.52 -1.12 -20.09
N ASN A 362 -4.79 -1.21 -19.68
CA ASN A 362 -5.31 -0.44 -18.55
C ASN A 362 -4.67 -0.88 -17.23
N ALA A 363 -4.50 -2.19 -17.02
CA ALA A 363 -3.90 -2.77 -15.83
C ALA A 363 -2.43 -2.38 -15.74
N TYR A 364 -1.68 -2.50 -16.84
CA TYR A 364 -0.30 -2.02 -16.92
C TYR A 364 -0.20 -0.54 -16.56
N MET A 365 -1.06 0.30 -17.14
CA MET A 365 -1.08 1.74 -16.83
C MET A 365 -1.42 2.01 -15.37
N VAL A 366 -2.36 1.30 -14.77
CA VAL A 366 -2.67 1.40 -13.32
C VAL A 366 -1.46 1.02 -12.46
N TYR A 367 -0.77 -0.08 -12.79
CA TYR A 367 0.45 -0.48 -12.10
C TYR A 367 1.59 0.52 -12.30
N PHE A 368 1.72 1.08 -13.51
CA PHE A 368 2.73 2.07 -13.85
C PHE A 368 2.48 3.40 -13.12
N VAL A 369 1.24 3.86 -13.04
CA VAL A 369 0.85 5.05 -12.27
C VAL A 369 1.12 4.83 -10.78
N SER A 370 0.75 3.66 -10.24
CA SER A 370 1.06 3.30 -8.85
C SER A 370 2.56 3.26 -8.61
N PHE A 371 3.33 2.72 -9.56
CA PHE A 371 4.78 2.71 -9.53
C PHE A 371 5.35 4.13 -9.51
N LEU A 372 4.94 5.01 -10.42
CA LEU A 372 5.38 6.40 -10.46
C LEU A 372 5.03 7.15 -9.17
N GLY A 373 3.84 6.93 -8.63
CA GLY A 373 3.42 7.48 -7.34
C GLY A 373 4.35 7.04 -6.21
N THR A 374 4.72 5.75 -6.15
CA THR A 374 5.71 5.26 -5.18
C THR A 374 7.13 5.76 -5.48
N LEU A 375 7.49 5.96 -6.74
CA LEU A 375 8.82 6.46 -7.13
C LEU A 375 9.03 7.89 -6.64
N ALA A 376 8.00 8.72 -6.78
CA ALA A 376 8.02 10.13 -6.42
C ALA A 376 8.15 10.39 -4.91
N VAL A 377 7.88 9.39 -4.09
CA VAL A 377 8.04 9.45 -2.62
C VAL A 377 9.52 9.43 -2.21
N LEU A 378 10.41 8.81 -2.99
CA LEU A 378 11.83 8.66 -2.61
C LEU A 378 12.57 10.00 -2.45
N PRO A 379 12.46 10.97 -3.37
CA PRO A 379 13.04 12.30 -3.18
C PRO A 379 12.55 12.97 -1.89
N GLY A 380 11.25 12.84 -1.59
CA GLY A 380 10.64 13.35 -0.37
C GLY A 380 11.25 12.79 0.91
N ASN A 381 11.48 11.48 0.93
CA ASN A 381 12.15 10.81 2.04
C ASN A 381 13.57 11.30 2.23
N ILE A 382 14.36 11.43 1.16
CA ILE A 382 15.74 11.94 1.24
C ILE A 382 15.75 13.36 1.78
N VAL A 383 14.88 14.23 1.28
CA VAL A 383 14.72 15.61 1.76
C VAL A 383 14.36 15.62 3.24
N SER A 384 13.43 14.77 3.66
CA SER A 384 13.05 14.66 5.07
C SER A 384 14.21 14.17 5.94
N ALA A 385 14.96 13.15 5.52
CA ALA A 385 16.09 12.62 6.28
C ALA A 385 17.18 13.68 6.50
N LEU A 386 17.50 14.49 5.48
CA LEU A 386 18.56 15.49 5.55
C LEU A 386 18.15 16.78 6.27
N LEU A 387 16.85 17.14 6.25
CA LEU A 387 16.35 18.41 6.78
C LEU A 387 15.63 18.29 8.12
N MET A 388 15.19 17.10 8.53
CA MET A 388 14.43 16.89 9.76
C MET A 388 15.13 17.42 11.01
N ASP A 389 16.44 17.16 11.10
CA ASP A 389 17.23 17.57 12.26
C ASP A 389 17.64 19.05 12.22
N LYS A 390 17.61 19.69 11.03
CA LYS A 390 17.90 21.13 10.83
C LYS A 390 16.67 22.02 11.04
N ILE A 391 15.54 21.66 10.43
CA ILE A 391 14.31 22.46 10.41
C ILE A 391 13.48 22.21 11.68
N GLY A 392 13.62 21.03 12.28
CA GLY A 392 12.83 20.58 13.41
C GLY A 392 11.57 19.81 12.97
N ARG A 393 11.25 18.75 13.71
CA ARG A 393 10.22 17.75 13.35
C ARG A 393 8.83 18.34 13.19
N LEU A 394 8.40 19.18 14.13
CA LEU A 394 7.07 19.83 14.12
C LEU A 394 6.92 20.83 12.97
N ARG A 395 7.97 21.62 12.69
CA ARG A 395 7.99 22.58 11.58
C ARG A 395 8.02 21.85 10.24
N MET A 396 8.76 20.76 10.14
CA MET A 396 8.78 19.91 8.95
C MET A 396 7.40 19.29 8.72
N LEU A 397 6.75 18.73 9.75
CA LEU A 397 5.38 18.19 9.68
C LEU A 397 4.39 19.23 9.16
N ALA A 398 4.31 20.40 9.81
CA ALA A 398 3.37 21.45 9.43
C ALA A 398 3.70 22.05 8.05
N GLY A 399 4.97 22.34 7.76
CA GLY A 399 5.39 22.95 6.50
C GLY A 399 5.10 22.05 5.30
N SER A 400 5.49 20.78 5.38
CA SER A 400 5.21 19.82 4.29
C SER A 400 3.72 19.52 4.15
N SER A 401 2.94 19.54 5.24
CA SER A 401 1.49 19.33 5.18
C SER A 401 0.77 20.50 4.48
N VAL A 402 1.20 21.74 4.72
CA VAL A 402 0.67 22.94 4.03
C VAL A 402 1.01 22.89 2.55
N ILE A 403 2.24 22.55 2.18
CA ILE A 403 2.63 22.45 0.77
C ILE A 403 1.87 21.30 0.09
N SER A 404 1.64 20.18 0.80
CA SER A 404 0.81 19.08 0.32
C SER A 404 -0.64 19.50 0.10
N CYS A 405 -1.19 20.35 0.97
CA CYS A 405 -2.52 20.94 0.79
C CYS A 405 -2.59 21.79 -0.49
N VAL A 406 -1.59 22.63 -0.74
CA VAL A 406 -1.51 23.44 -1.97
C VAL A 406 -1.41 22.55 -3.20
N SER A 407 -0.54 21.53 -3.18
CA SER A 407 -0.42 20.55 -4.26
C SER A 407 -1.74 19.80 -4.52
N CYS A 408 -2.46 19.44 -3.45
CA CYS A 408 -3.76 18.79 -3.54
C CYS A 408 -4.80 19.71 -4.19
N PHE A 409 -4.84 20.99 -3.84
CA PHE A 409 -5.74 21.96 -4.45
C PHE A 409 -5.54 22.08 -5.98
N PHE A 410 -4.30 22.02 -6.46
CA PHE A 410 -4.00 22.06 -7.89
C PHE A 410 -4.53 20.85 -8.68
N LEU A 411 -4.83 19.72 -8.03
CA LEU A 411 -5.48 18.57 -8.68
C LEU A 411 -6.84 18.93 -9.28
N PHE A 412 -7.50 19.95 -8.74
CA PHE A 412 -8.78 20.42 -9.27
C PHE A 412 -8.67 20.90 -10.73
N PHE A 413 -7.52 21.45 -11.13
CA PHE A 413 -7.27 21.96 -12.47
C PHE A 413 -6.67 20.90 -13.43
N GLY A 414 -6.44 19.67 -12.94
CA GLY A 414 -5.88 18.57 -13.72
C GLY A 414 -6.88 17.99 -14.72
N ASN A 415 -6.78 18.41 -15.99
CA ASN A 415 -7.63 17.93 -17.08
C ASN A 415 -6.97 16.88 -17.98
N SER A 416 -5.64 16.73 -17.92
CA SER A 416 -4.91 15.70 -18.68
C SER A 416 -4.39 14.60 -17.76
N GLU A 417 -4.23 13.40 -18.32
CA GLU A 417 -3.61 12.26 -17.64
C GLU A 417 -2.20 12.61 -17.13
N SER A 418 -1.39 13.22 -17.97
CA SER A 418 -0.01 13.62 -17.61
C SER A 418 0.04 14.65 -16.48
N ALA A 419 -0.88 15.63 -16.47
CA ALA A 419 -0.96 16.60 -15.38
C ALA A 419 -1.38 15.95 -14.06
N MET A 420 -2.33 15.00 -14.11
CA MET A 420 -2.77 14.25 -12.93
C MET A 420 -1.64 13.39 -12.35
N ILE A 421 -0.87 12.70 -13.19
CA ILE A 421 0.30 11.92 -12.76
C ILE A 421 1.38 12.82 -12.17
N ALA A 422 1.70 13.96 -12.80
CA ALA A 422 2.68 14.89 -12.29
C ALA A 422 2.31 15.46 -10.91
N LEU A 423 1.04 15.83 -10.73
CA LEU A 423 0.52 16.33 -9.44
C LEU A 423 0.43 15.23 -8.38
N LEU A 424 0.13 13.99 -8.75
CA LEU A 424 0.24 12.83 -7.86
C LEU A 424 1.67 12.67 -7.35
N CYS A 425 2.65 12.71 -8.24
CA CYS A 425 4.06 12.59 -7.89
C CYS A 425 4.50 13.73 -6.95
N LEU A 426 4.08 14.97 -7.26
CA LEU A 426 4.36 16.13 -6.41
C LEU A 426 3.75 15.98 -5.02
N PHE A 427 2.46 15.58 -4.94
CA PHE A 427 1.76 15.36 -3.69
C PHE A 427 2.42 14.23 -2.86
N GLY A 428 2.71 13.09 -3.49
CA GLY A 428 3.34 11.94 -2.84
C GLY A 428 4.74 12.27 -2.30
N GLY A 429 5.55 12.99 -3.10
CA GLY A 429 6.89 13.41 -2.70
C GLY A 429 6.90 14.42 -1.55
N ILE A 430 5.93 15.32 -1.47
CA ILE A 430 5.89 16.34 -0.41
C ILE A 430 5.25 15.78 0.86
N SER A 431 4.16 15.03 0.73
CA SER A 431 3.40 14.48 1.86
C SER A 431 4.19 13.46 2.68
N ILE A 432 5.14 12.75 2.08
CA ILE A 432 5.94 11.78 2.83
C ILE A 432 6.86 12.42 3.87
N ALA A 433 7.31 13.66 3.63
CA ALA A 433 8.08 14.38 4.65
C ALA A 433 7.22 14.65 5.89
N SER A 434 5.91 14.87 5.72
CA SER A 434 4.95 14.97 6.82
C SER A 434 4.79 13.62 7.53
N TRP A 435 4.68 12.52 6.78
CA TRP A 435 4.58 11.17 7.35
C TRP A 435 5.80 10.78 8.16
N ASN A 436 7.01 10.96 7.64
CA ASN A 436 8.24 10.67 8.40
C ASN A 436 8.33 11.55 9.65
N ALA A 437 7.94 12.83 9.55
CA ALA A 437 7.86 13.71 10.71
C ALA A 437 6.90 13.19 11.78
N LEU A 438 5.73 12.70 11.36
CA LEU A 438 4.71 12.14 12.21
C LEU A 438 5.17 10.82 12.86
N ASP A 439 5.79 9.91 12.10
CA ASP A 439 6.28 8.62 12.61
C ASP A 439 7.39 8.80 13.65
N VAL A 440 8.23 9.82 13.50
CA VAL A 440 9.26 10.14 14.50
C VAL A 440 8.66 10.83 15.74
N LEU A 441 7.51 11.51 15.60
CA LEU A 441 6.79 12.16 16.69
C LEU A 441 5.84 11.23 17.45
N THR A 442 5.27 10.22 16.78
CA THR A 442 4.24 9.34 17.32
C THR A 442 4.66 7.87 17.20
N LEU A 443 4.77 7.17 18.34
CA LEU A 443 4.99 5.72 18.34
C LEU A 443 3.68 4.91 18.32
N ALA A 444 2.51 5.53 18.49
CA ALA A 444 1.22 4.85 18.33
C ALA A 444 0.06 5.83 18.16
N ALA A 445 -0.54 5.85 16.97
CA ALA A 445 -1.95 6.20 16.74
C ALA A 445 -2.35 5.58 15.38
N VAL A 446 -3.51 4.94 15.30
CA VAL A 446 -4.03 4.40 14.03
C VAL A 446 -5.54 4.60 13.99
N LEU A 447 -6.02 5.47 13.08
CA LEU A 447 -7.40 5.59 12.63
C LEU A 447 -7.47 6.47 11.38
N GLY A 448 -8.06 5.96 10.29
CA GLY A 448 -8.49 6.78 9.15
C GLY A 448 -8.38 6.12 7.78
N ILE A 449 -9.39 5.31 7.40
CA ILE A 449 -9.56 4.83 5.99
C ILE A 449 -11.05 4.78 5.59
N SER A 450 -11.98 4.46 6.51
CA SER A 450 -13.37 4.07 6.15
C SER A 450 -14.28 5.17 5.60
N ILE A 451 -13.95 6.46 5.77
CA ILE A 451 -14.85 7.56 5.35
C ILE A 451 -14.69 7.86 3.86
N PHE A 452 -13.48 7.75 3.32
CA PHE A 452 -13.16 8.17 1.95
C PHE A 452 -13.72 7.21 0.89
N THR A 453 -13.78 5.90 1.19
CA THR A 453 -14.30 4.87 0.28
C THR A 453 -15.74 5.13 -0.17
N SER A 454 -16.54 5.82 0.64
CA SER A 454 -17.93 6.18 0.30
C SER A 454 -18.02 7.34 -0.70
N PHE A 455 -16.96 8.13 -0.89
CA PHE A 455 -16.95 9.31 -1.76
C PHE A 455 -16.25 9.09 -3.10
N VAL A 456 -15.69 7.89 -3.33
CA VAL A 456 -14.97 7.54 -4.57
C VAL A 456 -15.88 7.66 -5.82
N GLY A 457 -17.21 7.56 -5.66
CA GLY A 457 -18.18 7.75 -6.75
C GLY A 457 -18.68 9.18 -6.97
N ILE A 458 -18.24 10.16 -6.18
CA ILE A 458 -18.74 11.56 -6.26
C ILE A 458 -17.72 12.42 -7.03
N THR A 459 -18.21 13.50 -7.65
CA THR A 459 -17.46 14.44 -8.52
C THR A 459 -16.05 14.81 -8.03
N LYS A 460 -15.14 15.12 -8.96
CA LYS A 460 -13.72 15.44 -8.70
C LYS A 460 -13.48 16.43 -7.55
N ALA A 461 -14.39 17.40 -7.36
CA ALA A 461 -14.23 18.49 -6.41
C ALA A 461 -14.31 18.07 -4.94
N VAL A 462 -15.20 17.13 -4.60
CA VAL A 462 -15.51 16.80 -3.22
C VAL A 462 -14.32 16.11 -2.53
N PRO A 463 -13.69 15.05 -3.10
CA PRO A 463 -12.56 14.39 -2.46
C PRO A 463 -11.35 15.32 -2.29
N ILE A 464 -11.09 16.19 -3.27
CA ILE A 464 -9.96 17.14 -3.25
C ILE A 464 -10.14 18.18 -2.15
N LEU A 465 -11.30 18.84 -2.09
CA LEU A 465 -11.57 19.89 -1.09
C LEU A 465 -11.56 19.33 0.34
N PHE A 466 -12.07 18.12 0.54
CA PHE A 466 -12.01 17.44 1.83
C PHE A 466 -10.58 17.08 2.22
N ALA A 467 -9.77 16.54 1.30
CA ALA A 467 -8.36 16.23 1.58
C ALA A 467 -7.56 17.51 1.88
N SER A 468 -7.73 18.57 1.08
CA SER A 468 -7.05 19.86 1.34
C SER A 468 -7.49 20.48 2.67
N GLY A 469 -8.80 20.46 2.97
CA GLY A 469 -9.34 20.99 4.22
C GLY A 469 -8.85 20.22 5.44
N ALA A 470 -8.79 18.89 5.34
CA ALA A 470 -8.21 18.03 6.37
C ALA A 470 -6.74 18.39 6.60
N LEU A 471 -5.90 18.39 5.56
CA LEU A 471 -4.47 18.73 5.67
C LEU A 471 -4.23 20.11 6.26
N ALA A 472 -5.02 21.13 5.88
CA ALA A 472 -4.91 22.47 6.44
C ALA A 472 -5.23 22.48 7.95
N ALA A 473 -6.31 21.81 8.36
CA ALA A 473 -6.67 21.68 9.77
C ALA A 473 -5.60 20.91 10.56
N GLY A 474 -5.13 19.77 10.02
CA GLY A 474 -4.06 18.97 10.62
C GLY A 474 -2.76 19.76 10.78
N SER A 475 -2.39 20.56 9.78
CA SER A 475 -1.20 21.43 9.83
C SER A 475 -1.29 22.47 10.94
N PHE A 476 -2.46 23.10 11.09
CA PHE A 476 -2.69 24.10 12.14
C PHE A 476 -2.63 23.46 13.54
N LEU A 477 -3.18 22.25 13.70
CA LEU A 477 -3.06 21.50 14.95
C LEU A 477 -1.61 21.09 15.24
N ALA A 478 -0.84 20.69 14.22
CA ALA A 478 0.55 20.30 14.38
C ALA A 478 1.41 21.43 14.96
N LEU A 479 1.19 22.69 14.55
CA LEU A 479 1.90 23.85 15.11
C LEU A 479 1.55 24.14 16.57
N LYS A 480 0.42 23.65 17.08
CA LYS A 480 -0.01 23.82 18.48
C LYS A 480 0.47 22.70 19.41
N LEU A 481 1.15 21.70 18.89
CA LEU A 481 1.73 20.63 19.72
C LEU A 481 2.93 21.18 20.51
N PRO A 482 3.10 20.76 21.78
CA PRO A 482 4.25 21.17 22.58
C PRO A 482 5.56 20.64 21.99
N GLU A 483 6.59 21.48 21.86
CA GLU A 483 7.91 21.03 21.42
C GLU A 483 8.51 20.07 22.47
N THR A 484 8.70 18.81 22.07
CA THR A 484 9.25 17.76 22.95
C THR A 484 10.74 17.96 23.28
N ARG A 485 11.41 18.99 22.74
CA ARG A 485 12.81 19.31 23.05
C ARG A 485 13.03 19.77 24.49
N GLY A 486 12.01 20.27 25.19
CA GLY A 486 12.18 20.92 26.50
C GLY A 486 11.58 20.23 27.73
N GLN A 487 10.63 19.30 27.58
CA GLN A 487 9.81 18.83 28.73
C GLN A 487 10.18 17.45 29.30
N VAL A 488 11.11 16.71 28.69
CA VAL A 488 11.60 15.43 29.26
C VAL A 488 12.77 15.64 30.24
N LEU A 489 13.19 16.89 30.44
CA LEU A 489 14.28 17.29 31.34
C LEU A 489 13.82 18.22 32.48
N GLN A 490 12.65 17.94 33.06
CA GLN A 490 12.41 18.23 34.48
C GLN A 490 12.15 16.90 35.17
#